data_AF-A0A0B2K1M3-F1
#
_entry.id   AF-A0A0B2K1M3-F1
#
_cell.length_a   1.000
_cell.length_b   1.000
_cell.length_c   1.000
_cell.angle_alpha   90.00
_cell.angle_beta   90.00
_cell.angle_gamma   90.00
#
_symmetry.space_group_name_H-M   'P 1'
#
loop_
_entity.id
_entity.type
_entity.pdbx_description
1 polymer ?
#
loop_
_entity_poly.entity_id
_entity_poly.type
_entity_poly.pdbx_seq_one_letter_code
_entity_poly.pdbx_strand_id
1 'polypeptide(L)'
;MNSKNNVNNNTGRILKYFYPILPSMVRIRSESLCLDHTFFPDATMKCVSYDDLIELLKSKYIDSVWTFIPKDSEAYYICPITKEKLSMYGWTDLSEFDAAESYTFDDDD
;
A
#
# COMPACT_ATOMS: atom_id res chain seq x y z
N MET A 1 -18.47 18.96 15.32
CA MET A 1 -17.76 19.52 14.16
C MET A 1 -16.36 18.95 14.15
N ASN A 2 -16.06 18.06 13.21
CA ASN A 2 -14.71 17.75 12.73
C ASN A 2 -14.91 17.07 11.38
N SER A 3 -15.07 17.90 10.36
CA SER A 3 -14.92 17.46 8.98
C SER A 3 -13.43 17.16 8.82
N LYS A 4 -13.03 15.89 8.99
CA LYS A 4 -11.75 15.47 8.44
C LYS A 4 -11.88 15.72 6.95
N ASN A 5 -11.22 16.77 6.47
CA ASN A 5 -11.00 16.96 5.06
C ASN A 5 -10.38 15.65 4.58
N ASN A 6 -11.13 14.88 3.79
CA ASN A 6 -10.55 13.89 2.90
C ASN A 6 -9.75 14.71 1.89
N VAL A 7 -8.56 15.13 2.31
CA VAL A 7 -7.56 15.59 1.39
C VAL A 7 -7.09 14.31 0.73
N ASN A 8 -7.77 13.95 -0.36
CA ASN A 8 -7.13 13.18 -1.41
C ASN A 8 -5.96 14.05 -1.88
N ASN A 9 -4.86 13.98 -1.15
CA ASN A 9 -3.56 14.42 -1.62
C ASN A 9 -3.22 13.44 -2.72
N ASN A 10 -3.69 13.71 -3.93
CA ASN A 10 -3.33 12.92 -5.10
C ASN A 10 -1.82 13.12 -5.26
N THR A 11 -1.04 12.21 -4.69
CA THR A 11 0.41 12.29 -4.61
C THR A 11 1.03 12.08 -5.99
N GLY A 12 0.25 11.53 -6.93
CA GLY A 12 0.70 11.01 -8.21
C GLY A 12 1.56 9.75 -8.05
N ARG A 13 1.65 9.18 -6.84
CA ARG A 13 2.51 8.04 -6.56
C ARG A 13 1.74 6.75 -6.77
N ILE A 14 2.24 5.92 -7.67
CA ILE A 14 1.74 4.57 -7.91
C ILE A 14 2.79 3.60 -7.36
N LEU A 15 2.37 2.74 -6.42
CA LEU A 15 3.20 1.66 -5.93
C LEU A 15 3.32 0.59 -7.02
N LYS A 16 4.55 0.27 -7.44
CA LYS A 16 4.86 -0.81 -8.35
C LYS A 16 5.45 -1.98 -7.57
N TYR A 17 4.90 -3.17 -7.78
CA TYR A 17 5.37 -4.38 -7.09
C TYR A 17 5.33 -5.60 -8.00
N PHE A 18 6.28 -6.51 -7.81
CA PHE A 18 6.34 -7.75 -8.58
C PHE A 18 5.26 -8.75 -8.14
N TYR A 19 4.43 -9.25 -9.06
CA TYR A 19 3.48 -10.34 -8.77
C TYR A 19 4.19 -11.70 -8.83
N PRO A 20 3.93 -12.65 -7.90
CA PRO A 20 2.83 -12.70 -6.94
C PRO A 20 3.17 -12.23 -5.52
N ILE A 21 4.10 -11.28 -5.34
CA ILE A 21 4.51 -10.84 -4.00
C ILE A 21 3.34 -10.15 -3.30
N LEU A 22 2.83 -10.81 -2.25
CA LEU A 22 1.83 -10.27 -1.33
C LEU A 22 2.51 -9.39 -0.26
N PRO A 23 1.77 -8.47 0.37
CA PRO A 23 2.24 -7.78 1.56
C PRO A 23 2.66 -8.81 2.63
N SER A 24 3.89 -8.69 3.15
CA SER A 24 4.40 -9.67 4.13
C SER A 24 3.78 -9.50 5.52
N MET A 25 3.48 -8.26 5.90
CA MET A 25 2.73 -7.87 7.09
C MET A 25 1.85 -6.69 6.74
N VAL A 26 0.65 -6.67 7.30
CA VAL A 26 -0.29 -5.57 7.15
C VAL A 26 -0.72 -5.10 8.53
N ARG A 27 -0.72 -3.79 8.75
CA ARG A 27 -1.30 -3.17 9.95
C ARG A 27 -2.42 -2.22 9.55
N ILE A 28 -3.60 -2.43 10.13
CA ILE A 28 -4.77 -1.57 9.93
C ILE A 28 -5.08 -0.87 11.25
N ARG A 29 -5.21 0.46 11.20
CA ARG A 29 -5.56 1.28 12.35
C ARG A 29 -6.85 2.05 12.10
N SER A 30 -7.74 2.02 13.09
CA SER A 30 -8.96 2.82 13.17
C SER A 30 -9.19 3.26 14.61
N GLU A 31 -9.10 4.56 14.87
CA GLU A 31 -9.45 5.16 16.15
C GLU A 31 -10.94 5.04 16.42
N SER A 32 -11.77 5.25 15.38
CA SER A 32 -13.24 5.19 15.51
C SER A 32 -13.79 3.80 15.84
N LEU A 33 -13.05 2.75 15.47
CA LEU A 33 -13.39 1.36 15.75
C LEU A 33 -12.56 0.76 16.90
N CYS A 34 -11.69 1.55 17.55
CA CYS A 34 -10.72 1.06 18.52
C CYS A 34 -9.89 -0.12 18.00
N LEU A 35 -9.52 -0.10 16.71
CA LEU A 35 -8.79 -1.14 16.02
C LEU A 35 -7.33 -0.70 15.81
N ASP A 36 -6.41 -1.54 16.24
CA ASP A 36 -5.00 -1.47 15.84
C ASP A 36 -4.51 -2.91 15.72
N HIS A 37 -4.55 -3.43 14.50
CA HIS A 37 -4.34 -4.85 14.26
C HIS A 37 -3.27 -5.09 13.20
N THR A 38 -2.35 -6.00 13.50
CA THR A 38 -1.32 -6.48 12.57
C THR A 38 -1.57 -7.95 12.27
N PHE A 39 -1.53 -8.30 10.98
CA PHE A 39 -1.66 -9.68 10.51
C PHE A 39 -0.67 -9.97 9.37
N PHE A 40 -0.49 -11.27 9.11
CA PHE A 40 0.42 -11.81 8.10
C PHE A 40 -0.42 -12.50 7.02
N PRO A 41 -0.54 -11.93 5.81
CA PRO A 41 -1.25 -12.58 4.71
C PRO A 41 -0.60 -13.93 4.37
N ASP A 42 -1.38 -15.01 4.36
CA ASP A 42 -0.92 -16.35 3.99
C ASP A 42 -1.23 -16.64 2.52
N ALA A 43 -0.19 -16.88 1.71
CA ALA A 43 -0.29 -17.13 0.27
C ALA A 43 -1.18 -18.33 -0.11
N THR A 44 -1.53 -19.20 0.85
CA THR A 44 -2.45 -20.33 0.63
C THR A 44 -3.93 -19.95 0.58
N MET A 45 -4.28 -18.73 0.99
CA MET A 45 -5.64 -18.19 0.95
C MET A 45 -5.77 -17.07 -0.08
N LYS A 46 -7.01 -16.76 -0.52
CA LYS A 46 -7.28 -15.55 -1.29
C LYS A 46 -6.91 -14.33 -0.42
N CYS A 47 -5.71 -13.81 -0.64
CA CYS A 47 -5.15 -12.73 0.15
C CYS A 47 -5.43 -11.36 -0.46
N VAL A 48 -5.40 -10.37 0.42
CA VAL A 48 -5.56 -8.96 0.07
C VAL A 48 -4.34 -8.48 -0.73
N SER A 49 -4.57 -7.82 -1.86
CA SER A 49 -3.53 -7.18 -2.66
C SER A 49 -3.21 -5.76 -2.15
N TYR A 50 -2.14 -5.14 -2.66
CA TYR A 50 -1.87 -3.74 -2.35
C TYR A 50 -2.98 -2.80 -2.84
N ASP A 51 -3.61 -3.10 -3.97
CA ASP A 51 -4.71 -2.28 -4.50
C ASP A 51 -5.95 -2.35 -3.61
N ASP A 52 -6.31 -3.57 -3.15
CA ASP A 52 -7.41 -3.76 -2.17
C ASP A 52 -7.15 -2.97 -0.86
N LEU A 53 -5.90 -2.94 -0.41
CA LEU A 53 -5.50 -2.19 0.81
C LEU A 53 -5.57 -0.67 0.60
N ILE A 54 -5.22 -0.18 -0.58
CA ILE A 54 -5.38 1.25 -0.93
C ILE A 54 -6.86 1.60 -1.06
N GLU A 55 -7.70 0.71 -1.60
CA GLU A 55 -9.14 0.92 -1.63
C GLU A 55 -9.74 0.96 -0.22
N LEU A 56 -9.26 0.13 0.70
CA LEU A 56 -9.70 0.13 2.11
C LEU A 56 -9.49 1.48 2.80
N LEU A 57 -8.42 2.22 2.45
CA LEU A 57 -8.16 3.57 2.96
C LEU A 57 -9.24 4.60 2.58
N LYS A 58 -10.05 4.34 1.54
CA LYS A 58 -11.17 5.22 1.16
C LYS A 58 -12.33 5.15 2.15
N SER A 59 -12.33 4.16 3.05
CA SER A 59 -13.30 4.05 4.13
C SER A 59 -13.12 5.16 5.16
N LYS A 60 -14.22 5.85 5.50
CA LYS A 60 -14.22 6.87 6.58
C LYS A 60 -13.86 6.34 7.97
N TYR A 61 -13.82 5.01 8.14
CA TYR A 61 -13.52 4.36 9.40
C TYR A 61 -12.05 3.97 9.51
N ILE A 62 -11.29 3.91 8.42
CA ILE A 62 -9.89 3.48 8.46
C ILE A 62 -9.01 4.73 8.48
N ASP A 63 -8.15 4.84 9.49
CA ASP A 63 -7.26 6.00 9.65
C ASP A 63 -5.92 5.79 8.94
N SER A 64 -5.40 4.55 8.94
CA SER A 64 -4.20 4.21 8.16
C SER A 64 -4.08 2.71 7.91
N VAL A 65 -3.39 2.37 6.84
CA VAL A 65 -3.02 1.02 6.45
C VAL A 65 -1.53 1.03 6.14
N TRP A 66 -0.78 0.19 6.83
CA TRP A 66 0.66 0.05 6.67
C TRP A 66 1.00 -1.34 6.18
N THR A 67 2.04 -1.45 5.37
CA THR A 67 2.58 -2.73 4.93
C THR A 67 4.06 -2.82 5.24
N PHE A 68 4.55 -4.02 5.55
CA PHE A 68 5.98 -4.27 5.60
C PHE A 68 6.43 -4.85 4.26
N ILE A 69 7.40 -4.18 3.64
CA ILE A 69 8.02 -4.59 2.39
C ILE A 69 9.39 -5.20 2.72
N PRO A 70 9.59 -6.51 2.54
CA PRO A 70 10.90 -7.15 2.71
C PRO A 70 11.95 -6.56 1.76
N LYS A 71 13.22 -6.52 2.17
CA LYS A 71 14.30 -5.89 1.40
C LYS A 71 14.60 -6.60 0.07
N ASP A 72 14.28 -7.88 0.00
CA ASP A 72 14.37 -8.76 -1.16
C ASP A 72 13.14 -8.70 -2.06
N SER A 73 12.08 -7.98 -1.65
CA SER A 73 10.93 -7.73 -2.51
C SER A 73 11.23 -6.60 -3.49
N GLU A 74 10.93 -6.81 -4.77
CA GLU A 74 10.97 -5.73 -5.75
C GLU A 74 9.71 -4.88 -5.67
N ALA A 75 9.77 -3.84 -4.83
CA ALA A 75 8.75 -2.81 -4.75
C ALA A 75 9.39 -1.42 -4.90
N TYR A 76 8.74 -0.55 -5.67
CA TYR A 76 9.22 0.80 -5.92
C TYR A 76 8.07 1.74 -6.28
N TYR A 77 8.35 3.04 -6.34
CA TYR A 77 7.52 3.98 -7.08
C TYR A 77 8.39 4.91 -7.91
N ILE A 78 7.78 5.53 -8.91
CA ILE A 78 8.43 6.58 -9.70
C ILE A 78 8.11 7.90 -9.05
N CYS A 79 9.12 8.64 -8.59
CA CYS A 79 8.93 9.96 -8.02
C CYS A 79 8.26 10.88 -9.05
N PRO A 80 7.09 11.48 -8.76
CA PRO A 80 6.38 12.32 -9.73
C PRO A 80 7.21 13.52 -10.20
N ILE A 81 8.10 14.02 -9.34
CA ILE A 81 8.94 15.20 -9.54
C ILE A 81 10.25 14.83 -10.25
N THR A 82 11.05 13.91 -9.68
CA THR A 82 12.39 13.59 -10.21
C THR A 82 12.37 12.54 -11.32
N LYS A 83 11.24 11.82 -11.49
CA LYS A 83 11.10 10.65 -12.38
C LYS A 83 12.03 9.49 -12.05
N GLU A 84 12.71 9.53 -10.91
CA GLU A 84 13.58 8.44 -10.47
C GLU A 84 12.76 7.28 -9.88
N LYS A 85 13.23 6.06 -10.12
CA LYS A 85 12.76 4.85 -9.46
C LYS A 85 13.31 4.82 -8.04
N LEU A 86 12.40 4.84 -7.05
CA LEU A 86 12.75 4.79 -5.64
C LEU A 86 12.31 3.44 -5.06
N SER A 87 13.29 2.60 -4.75
CA SER A 87 13.05 1.29 -4.12
C SER A 87 12.52 1.45 -2.70
N MET A 88 11.62 0.55 -2.32
CA MET A 88 10.93 0.57 -1.04
C MET A 88 11.24 -0.67 -0.22
N TYR A 89 11.39 -0.48 1.09
CA TYR A 89 11.60 -1.56 2.05
C TYR A 89 11.21 -1.08 3.45
N GLY A 90 10.85 -2.01 4.33
CA GLY A 90 10.39 -1.73 5.68
C GLY A 90 8.91 -1.35 5.76
N TRP A 91 8.53 -0.74 6.89
CA TRP A 91 7.17 -0.26 7.10
C TRP A 91 6.87 0.95 6.22
N THR A 92 5.81 0.81 5.42
CA THR A 92 5.34 1.79 4.44
C THR A 92 3.89 2.14 4.74
N ASP A 93 3.59 3.44 4.81
CA ASP A 93 2.21 3.94 4.88
C ASP A 93 1.60 3.96 3.47
N LEU A 94 0.50 3.22 3.28
CA LEU A 94 -0.16 3.15 1.97
C LEU A 94 -0.96 4.41 1.63
N SER A 95 -1.21 5.31 2.59
CA SER A 95 -1.85 6.60 2.32
C SER A 95 -0.98 7.56 1.51
N GLU A 96 0.31 7.25 1.35
CA GLU A 96 1.21 7.97 0.46
C GLU A 96 1.03 7.60 -1.02
N PHE A 97 0.16 6.64 -1.34
CA PHE A 97 -0.03 6.13 -2.70
C PHE A 97 -1.47 6.30 -3.16
N ASP A 98 -1.63 6.68 -4.42
CA ASP A 98 -2.95 6.84 -5.03
C ASP A 98 -3.48 5.50 -5.57
N ALA A 99 -2.57 4.60 -5.95
CA ALA A 99 -2.85 3.28 -6.50
C ALA A 99 -1.65 2.34 -6.32
N ALA A 100 -1.90 1.03 -6.55
CA ALA A 100 -0.84 0.03 -6.66
C ALA A 100 -1.04 -0.79 -7.94
N GLU A 101 0.04 -1.03 -8.66
CA GLU A 101 0.05 -1.79 -9.91
C GLU A 101 1.08 -2.90 -9.81
N SER A 102 0.62 -4.13 -10.02
CA SER A 102 1.51 -5.27 -10.15
C SER A 102 2.14 -5.33 -11.53
N TYR A 103 3.36 -5.83 -11.63
CA TYR A 103 3.99 -6.23 -12.89
C TYR A 103 4.51 -7.66 -12.81
N THR A 104 4.67 -8.29 -13.98
CA THR A 104 5.31 -9.59 -14.15
C THR A 104 6.58 -9.42 -14.99
N PHE A 105 7.50 -10.39 -14.96
CA PHE A 105 8.75 -10.30 -15.74
C PHE A 105 8.52 -10.33 -17.26
N ASP A 106 7.31 -10.70 -17.71
CA ASP A 106 6.93 -10.73 -19.11
C ASP A 106 6.47 -9.35 -19.65
N ASP A 107 6.36 -8.33 -18.78
CA ASP A 107 5.88 -6.98 -19.14
C ASP A 107 6.99 -6.03 -19.64
N ASP A 108 8.24 -6.50 -19.74
CA ASP A 108 9.45 -5.71 -20.09
C ASP A 108 9.98 -5.96 -21.54
N ASP A 109 9.14 -6.42 -22.47
CA ASP A 109 9.46 -6.53 -23.92
C ASP A 109 9.17 -5.25 -24.73
#